data_AF-A0A401G046-F1
#
_entry.id   AF-A0A401G046-F1
#
_cell.length_a   1.000
_cell.length_b   1.000
_cell.length_c   1.000
_cell.angle_alpha   90.00
_cell.angle_beta   90.00
_cell.angle_gamma   90.00
#
_symmetry.space_group_name_H-M   'P 1'
#
loop_
_entity.id
_entity.type
_entity.pdbx_description
1 polymer ?
#
loop_
_entity_poly.entity_id
_entity_poly.type
_entity_poly.pdbx_seq_one_letter_code
_entity_poly.pdbx_strand_id
1 'polypeptide(L)'
;MTNNLPSVIYHQLSDLIDRPELDHIANAATIALNQGHMTGIVNAFFVNTKICVNGVPYIKISGLSNILRTGNSGAERPLIYQGMPGILSPSEIIEINGKEHISGPTLRAIIDARIAFAGGRTKLYLQVAMQAYERIINLSQVRDLKEVFLDDIRNNRPLLKSQRIAEYNITQCEFSGATFTGKSEVEFAHIESVVTQPMRALDINNGVIILKNIHRELTNQGIHDFGGMYNFCKNNGYSTRWAD
;
A
#
# COMPACT_ATOMS: atom_id res chain seq x y z
N MET A 1 -21.15 4.64 15.38
CA MET A 1 -20.19 4.12 14.38
C MET A 1 -19.46 5.28 13.75
N THR A 2 -18.50 5.86 14.46
CA THR A 2 -17.51 6.74 13.83
C THR A 2 -16.40 5.84 13.30
N ASN A 3 -16.42 5.56 12.00
CA ASN A 3 -15.29 4.89 11.35
C ASN A 3 -14.08 5.82 11.45
N ASN A 4 -13.20 5.56 12.42
CA ASN A 4 -11.86 6.19 12.50
C ASN A 4 -10.87 5.60 11.48
N LEU A 5 -11.36 4.76 10.55
CA LEU A 5 -10.57 4.37 9.39
C LEU A 5 -10.24 5.64 8.59
N PRO A 6 -8.97 5.90 8.27
CA PRO A 6 -8.66 6.85 7.21
C PRO A 6 -9.47 6.40 5.99
N SER A 7 -10.40 7.23 5.53
CA SER A 7 -11.07 6.96 4.28
C SER A 7 -9.97 6.78 3.23
N VAL A 8 -9.93 5.61 2.58
CA VAL A 8 -8.97 5.36 1.52
C VAL A 8 -9.35 6.25 0.35
N ILE A 9 -8.73 7.43 0.31
CA ILE A 9 -8.98 8.43 -0.71
C ILE A 9 -7.93 8.24 -1.81
N TYR A 10 -8.41 8.31 -3.04
CA TYR A 10 -7.60 8.25 -4.23
C TYR A 10 -7.78 9.54 -5.03
N HIS A 11 -6.67 10.16 -5.40
CA HIS A 11 -6.61 11.31 -6.29
C HIS A 11 -6.24 10.82 -7.70
N GLN A 12 -6.82 11.40 -8.76
CA GLN A 12 -6.28 11.13 -10.09
C GLN A 12 -4.93 11.83 -10.22
N LEU A 13 -3.97 11.22 -10.91
CA LEU A 13 -2.67 11.85 -11.13
C LEU A 13 -2.80 13.22 -11.82
N SER A 14 -3.75 13.34 -12.75
CA SER A 14 -4.07 14.59 -13.46
C SER A 14 -4.59 15.70 -12.55
N ASP A 15 -5.09 15.37 -11.36
CA ASP A 15 -5.60 16.37 -10.42
C ASP A 15 -4.47 16.94 -9.54
N LEU A 16 -3.31 16.26 -9.51
CA LEU A 16 -2.16 16.62 -8.68
C LEU A 16 -1.10 17.40 -9.45
N ILE A 17 -0.95 17.15 -10.76
CA ILE A 17 0.11 17.74 -11.58
C ILE A 17 -0.30 17.94 -13.04
N ASP A 18 0.36 18.91 -13.68
CA ASP A 18 0.27 19.13 -15.11
C ASP A 18 1.15 18.16 -15.90
N ARG A 19 0.70 17.85 -17.13
CA ARG A 19 1.36 16.91 -18.04
C ARG A 19 2.84 17.18 -18.33
N PRO A 20 3.27 18.42 -18.63
CA PRO A 20 4.64 18.71 -19.03
C PRO A 20 5.70 18.31 -18.00
N GLU A 21 5.32 18.14 -16.72
CA GLU A 21 6.24 17.74 -15.65
C GLU A 21 6.79 16.31 -15.81
N LEU A 22 6.04 15.41 -16.47
CA LEU A 22 6.49 14.05 -16.78
C LEU A 22 7.16 13.92 -18.15
N ASP A 23 7.02 14.91 -19.04
CA ASP A 23 7.52 14.84 -20.42
C ASP A 23 9.06 14.99 -20.50
N HIS A 24 9.73 15.39 -19.41
CA HIS A 24 11.19 15.61 -19.40
C HIS A 24 12.00 14.30 -19.19
N ILE A 25 12.10 13.47 -20.22
CA ILE A 25 12.89 12.22 -20.20
C ILE A 25 14.17 12.42 -21.03
N ALA A 26 15.27 12.81 -20.38
CA ALA A 26 16.49 13.23 -21.05
C ALA A 26 17.62 12.18 -20.99
N ASN A 27 17.85 11.47 -22.10
CA ASN A 27 19.13 10.81 -22.39
C ASN A 27 19.31 10.71 -23.91
N ALA A 28 20.56 10.72 -24.40
CA ALA A 28 20.93 10.59 -25.81
C ALA A 28 20.30 9.36 -26.49
N ALA A 29 20.15 8.25 -25.75
CA ALA A 29 19.48 7.05 -26.26
C ALA A 29 17.98 7.23 -26.52
N THR A 30 17.32 8.14 -25.77
CA THR A 30 15.88 8.43 -25.88
C THR A 30 15.56 9.24 -27.14
N ILE A 31 16.52 10.01 -27.66
CA ILE A 31 16.38 10.79 -28.92
C ILE A 31 16.12 9.86 -30.13
N ALA A 32 16.61 8.62 -30.08
CA ALA A 32 16.42 7.63 -31.14
C ALA A 32 15.04 6.93 -31.12
N LEU A 33 14.17 7.26 -30.15
CA LEU A 33 12.84 6.67 -29.99
C LEU A 33 11.76 7.48 -30.71
N ASN A 34 10.66 6.80 -31.05
CA ASN A 34 9.50 7.48 -31.63
C ASN A 34 8.77 8.30 -30.55
N GLN A 35 8.66 9.60 -30.79
CA GLN A 35 7.99 10.53 -29.88
C GLN A 35 6.55 10.13 -29.55
N GLY A 36 5.79 9.63 -30.54
CA GLY A 36 4.41 9.18 -30.34
C GLY A 36 4.30 8.01 -29.35
N HIS A 37 5.23 7.06 -29.40
CA HIS A 37 5.27 5.97 -28.42
C HIS A 37 5.62 6.44 -27.01
N MET A 38 6.58 7.37 -26.88
CA MET A 38 6.94 7.93 -25.58
C MET A 38 5.77 8.73 -24.98
N THR A 39 5.14 9.56 -25.81
CA THR A 39 3.93 10.32 -25.49
C THR A 39 2.80 9.38 -25.06
N GLY A 40 2.64 8.23 -25.74
CA GLY A 40 1.66 7.21 -25.39
C GLY A 40 1.91 6.56 -24.03
N ILE A 41 3.17 6.32 -23.65
CA ILE A 41 3.53 5.81 -22.32
C ILE A 41 3.17 6.83 -21.25
N VAL A 42 3.59 8.09 -21.40
CA VAL A 42 3.31 9.15 -20.41
C VAL A 42 1.80 9.38 -20.27
N ASN A 43 1.07 9.43 -21.38
CA ASN A 43 -0.40 9.50 -21.37
C ASN A 43 -1.06 8.35 -20.62
N ALA A 44 -0.53 7.14 -20.81
CA ALA A 44 -1.08 5.97 -20.13
C ALA A 44 -0.93 6.09 -18.62
N PHE A 45 0.18 6.64 -18.11
CA PHE A 45 0.30 6.96 -16.69
C PHE A 45 -0.74 7.99 -16.23
N PHE A 46 -0.87 9.12 -16.93
CA PHE A 46 -1.85 10.17 -16.56
C PHE A 46 -3.29 9.67 -16.48
N VAL A 47 -3.72 8.88 -17.46
CA VAL A 47 -5.11 8.44 -17.56
C VAL A 47 -5.44 7.27 -16.62
N ASN A 48 -4.45 6.44 -16.29
CA ASN A 48 -4.68 5.17 -15.60
C ASN A 48 -4.14 5.14 -14.17
N THR A 49 -3.51 6.20 -13.68
CA THR A 49 -2.91 6.22 -12.34
C THR A 49 -3.77 7.00 -11.35
N LYS A 50 -4.05 6.33 -10.23
CA LYS A 50 -4.61 6.92 -9.01
C LYS A 50 -3.53 6.97 -7.93
N ILE A 51 -3.44 8.05 -7.19
CA ILE A 51 -2.54 8.21 -6.05
C ILE A 51 -3.37 8.06 -4.77
N CYS A 52 -3.06 7.05 -3.97
CA CYS A 52 -3.66 6.89 -2.64
C CYS A 52 -3.08 7.94 -1.68
N VAL A 53 -3.83 8.28 -0.61
CA VAL A 53 -3.39 9.22 0.44
C VAL A 53 -2.04 8.90 1.08
N ASN A 54 -1.63 7.63 1.10
CA ASN A 54 -0.31 7.21 1.58
C ASN A 54 0.81 7.44 0.54
N GLY A 55 0.52 8.12 -0.57
CA GLY A 55 1.42 8.39 -1.69
C GLY A 55 1.67 7.20 -2.62
N VAL A 56 1.02 6.06 -2.41
CA VAL A 56 1.20 4.87 -3.26
C VAL A 56 0.37 5.02 -4.53
N PRO A 57 0.99 4.95 -5.73
CA PRO A 57 0.24 4.94 -6.98
C PRO A 57 -0.39 3.57 -7.23
N TYR A 58 -1.55 3.57 -7.88
CA TYR A 58 -2.28 2.40 -8.35
C TYR A 58 -2.66 2.59 -9.80
N ILE A 59 -2.29 1.61 -10.64
CA ILE A 59 -2.38 1.71 -12.09
C ILE A 59 -3.43 0.74 -12.60
N LYS A 60 -4.40 1.28 -13.33
CA LYS A 60 -5.50 0.50 -13.93
C LYS A 60 -4.95 -0.47 -14.97
N ILE A 61 -5.33 -1.74 -14.84
CA ILE A 61 -4.78 -2.84 -15.67
C ILE A 61 -5.01 -2.62 -17.16
N SER A 62 -6.18 -2.08 -17.53
CA SER A 62 -6.54 -1.83 -18.94
C SER A 62 -5.62 -0.84 -19.66
N GLY A 63 -4.84 -0.03 -18.92
CA GLY A 63 -3.88 0.92 -19.48
C GLY A 63 -2.45 0.37 -19.61
N LEU A 64 -2.17 -0.80 -19.03
CA LEU A 64 -0.81 -1.31 -18.88
C LEU A 64 -0.16 -1.73 -20.19
N SER A 65 -0.93 -2.06 -21.23
CA SER A 65 -0.37 -2.46 -22.52
C SER A 65 0.50 -1.37 -23.17
N ASN A 66 0.13 -0.10 -22.95
CA ASN A 66 0.90 1.06 -23.41
C ASN A 66 2.16 1.26 -22.59
N ILE A 67 2.06 1.17 -21.25
CA ILE A 67 3.18 1.35 -20.32
C ILE A 67 4.22 0.25 -20.51
N LEU A 68 3.76 -1.00 -20.58
CA LEU A 68 4.59 -2.18 -20.75
C LEU A 68 4.96 -2.45 -22.21
N ARG A 69 4.46 -1.69 -23.17
CA ARG A 69 4.75 -1.89 -24.61
C ARG A 69 4.50 -3.34 -25.07
N THR A 70 3.39 -3.93 -24.64
CA THR A 70 2.92 -5.25 -25.11
C THR A 70 2.04 -5.14 -26.37
N GLY A 71 1.69 -3.91 -26.77
CA GLY A 71 0.80 -3.66 -27.91
C GLY A 71 -0.59 -4.24 -27.64
N ASN A 72 -1.29 -4.65 -28.71
CA ASN A 72 -2.66 -5.17 -28.61
C ASN A 72 -2.71 -6.70 -28.39
N SER A 73 -1.59 -7.31 -28.00
CA SER A 73 -1.47 -8.77 -27.85
C SER A 73 -2.17 -9.33 -26.61
N GLY A 74 -2.45 -8.47 -25.62
CA GLY A 74 -2.92 -8.90 -24.30
C GLY A 74 -1.83 -9.57 -23.45
N ALA A 75 -0.57 -9.58 -23.90
CA ALA A 75 0.53 -10.25 -23.21
C ALA A 75 0.86 -9.66 -21.83
N GLU A 76 0.37 -8.46 -21.52
CA GLU A 76 0.44 -7.90 -20.17
C GLU A 76 -0.40 -8.70 -19.17
N ARG A 77 -1.52 -9.31 -19.60
CA ARG A 77 -2.42 -10.01 -18.68
C ARG A 77 -1.74 -11.23 -18.03
N PRO A 78 -1.13 -12.17 -18.77
CA PRO A 78 -0.38 -13.25 -18.13
C PRO A 78 0.72 -12.74 -17.18
N LEU A 79 1.46 -11.70 -17.57
CA LEU A 79 2.50 -11.11 -16.70
C LEU A 79 1.93 -10.60 -15.37
N ILE A 80 0.71 -10.05 -15.37
CA ILE A 80 0.04 -9.52 -14.20
C ILE A 80 -0.57 -10.65 -13.36
N TYR A 81 -1.44 -11.46 -13.96
CA TYR A 81 -2.26 -12.43 -13.22
C TYR A 81 -1.54 -13.74 -12.90
N GLN A 82 -0.52 -14.11 -13.68
CA GLN A 82 0.22 -15.37 -13.51
C GLN A 82 1.67 -15.13 -13.08
N GLY A 83 2.22 -13.95 -13.37
CA GLY A 83 3.62 -13.65 -13.11
C GLY A 83 4.57 -14.42 -14.05
N MET A 84 5.80 -14.60 -13.59
CA MET A 84 6.86 -15.39 -14.23
C MET A 84 7.51 -16.27 -13.15
N PRO A 85 7.36 -17.61 -13.21
CA PRO A 85 7.92 -18.50 -12.19
C PRO A 85 9.41 -18.22 -11.89
N GLY A 86 9.73 -18.01 -10.62
CA GLY A 86 11.08 -17.72 -10.14
C GLY A 86 11.61 -16.31 -10.40
N ILE A 87 10.82 -15.44 -11.03
CA ILE A 87 11.23 -14.08 -11.44
C ILE A 87 10.25 -13.03 -10.92
N LEU A 88 8.95 -13.26 -11.10
CA LEU A 88 7.89 -12.30 -10.80
C LEU A 88 6.68 -13.06 -10.25
N SER A 89 6.25 -12.73 -9.05
CA SER A 89 5.02 -13.31 -8.50
C SER A 89 3.78 -12.77 -9.21
N PRO A 90 2.65 -13.51 -9.21
CA PRO A 90 1.35 -12.96 -9.55
C PRO A 90 1.07 -11.66 -8.80
N SER A 91 0.50 -10.69 -9.49
CA SER A 91 0.14 -9.39 -8.90
C SER A 91 -1.07 -9.54 -8.00
N GLU A 92 -1.02 -8.89 -6.85
CA GLU A 92 -2.23 -8.63 -6.07
C GLU A 92 -3.08 -7.58 -6.80
N ILE A 93 -4.34 -7.94 -7.05
CA ILE A 93 -5.28 -7.09 -7.78
C ILE A 93 -6.21 -6.43 -6.77
N ILE A 94 -6.32 -5.11 -6.86
CA ILE A 94 -7.31 -4.36 -6.09
C ILE A 94 -8.34 -3.72 -6.99
N GLU A 95 -9.59 -3.65 -6.52
CA GLU A 95 -10.66 -2.98 -7.23
C GLU A 95 -10.83 -1.54 -6.70
N ILE A 96 -10.72 -0.56 -7.59
CA ILE A 96 -10.97 0.85 -7.26
C ILE A 96 -12.00 1.40 -8.25
N ASN A 97 -13.20 1.73 -7.75
CA ASN A 97 -14.33 2.22 -8.54
C ASN A 97 -14.72 1.25 -9.68
N GLY A 98 -14.86 -0.06 -9.37
CA GLY A 98 -15.30 -1.06 -10.35
C GLY A 98 -14.26 -1.40 -11.44
N LYS A 99 -12.98 -1.08 -11.19
CA LYS A 99 -11.88 -1.32 -12.14
C LYS A 99 -10.70 -1.94 -11.41
N GLU A 100 -10.07 -2.92 -12.05
CA GLU A 100 -8.89 -3.60 -11.54
C GLU A 100 -7.63 -2.73 -11.67
N HIS A 101 -6.86 -2.67 -10.59
CA HIS A 101 -5.58 -1.96 -10.51
C HIS A 101 -4.51 -2.86 -9.89
N ILE A 102 -3.25 -2.54 -10.18
CA ILE A 102 -2.08 -3.02 -9.44
C ILE A 102 -1.38 -1.85 -8.76
N SER A 103 -0.61 -2.13 -7.72
CA SER A 103 0.19 -1.11 -7.05
C SER A 103 1.38 -0.66 -7.93
N GLY A 104 1.89 0.54 -7.67
CA GLY A 104 3.13 1.06 -8.26
C GLY A 104 4.34 0.16 -8.04
N PRO A 105 4.62 -0.29 -6.81
CA PRO A 105 5.69 -1.27 -6.55
C PRO A 105 5.56 -2.54 -7.41
N THR A 106 4.33 -3.04 -7.59
CA THR A 106 4.06 -4.18 -8.48
C THR A 106 4.38 -3.83 -9.94
N LEU A 107 3.94 -2.67 -10.43
CA LEU A 107 4.26 -2.20 -11.78
C LEU A 107 5.78 -2.07 -11.99
N ARG A 108 6.50 -1.51 -11.02
CA ARG A 108 7.97 -1.38 -11.05
C ARG A 108 8.63 -2.74 -11.22
N ALA A 109 8.24 -3.73 -10.41
CA ALA A 109 8.76 -5.09 -10.53
C ALA A 109 8.50 -5.71 -11.91
N ILE A 110 7.31 -5.47 -12.49
CA ILE A 110 6.97 -5.93 -13.85
C ILE A 110 7.87 -5.24 -14.89
N ILE A 111 8.07 -3.92 -14.80
CA ILE A 111 8.93 -3.17 -15.73
C ILE A 111 10.38 -3.66 -15.62
N ASP A 112 10.90 -3.87 -14.41
CA ASP A 112 12.25 -4.38 -14.18
C ASP A 112 12.45 -5.78 -14.79
N ALA A 113 11.53 -6.71 -14.53
CA ALA A 113 11.56 -8.04 -15.14
C ALA A 113 11.54 -7.95 -16.67
N ARG A 114 10.67 -7.09 -17.22
CA ARG A 114 10.57 -6.84 -18.65
C ARG A 114 11.86 -6.26 -19.25
N ILE A 115 12.54 -5.34 -18.56
CA ILE A 115 13.81 -4.75 -18.99
C ILE A 115 14.91 -5.82 -19.04
N ALA A 116 14.92 -6.75 -18.08
CA ALA A 116 15.94 -7.81 -18.01
C ALA A 116 15.91 -8.74 -19.24
N PHE A 117 14.71 -9.00 -19.80
CA PHE A 117 14.54 -9.90 -20.95
C PHE A 117 14.29 -9.17 -22.29
N ALA A 118 14.15 -7.85 -22.28
CA ALA A 118 13.96 -7.07 -23.51
C ALA A 118 15.27 -6.60 -24.13
N GLY A 119 15.33 -6.58 -25.46
CA GLY A 119 16.41 -5.97 -26.24
C GLY A 119 15.96 -4.74 -27.03
N GLY A 120 16.93 -4.03 -27.59
CA GLY A 120 16.71 -2.96 -28.58
C GLY A 120 15.76 -1.85 -28.11
N ARG A 121 14.91 -1.37 -29.02
CA ARG A 121 13.98 -0.26 -28.76
C ARG A 121 12.97 -0.55 -27.65
N THR A 122 12.52 -1.80 -27.51
CA THR A 122 11.57 -2.18 -26.45
C THR A 122 12.16 -1.92 -25.06
N LYS A 123 13.42 -2.31 -24.85
CA LYS A 123 14.13 -2.01 -23.60
C LYS A 123 14.19 -0.51 -23.31
N LEU A 124 14.53 0.29 -24.32
CA LEU A 124 14.60 1.74 -24.18
C LEU A 124 13.23 2.37 -23.84
N TYR A 125 12.14 1.91 -24.46
CA TYR A 125 10.79 2.37 -24.08
C TYR A 125 10.38 1.94 -22.66
N LEU A 126 10.79 0.77 -22.20
CA LEU A 126 10.56 0.37 -20.81
C LEU A 126 11.36 1.22 -19.82
N GLN A 127 12.56 1.67 -20.20
CA GLN A 127 13.32 2.65 -19.41
C GLN A 127 12.63 4.01 -19.36
N VAL A 128 11.99 4.45 -20.45
CA VAL A 128 11.11 5.64 -20.46
C VAL A 128 9.96 5.45 -19.47
N ALA A 129 9.29 4.30 -19.48
CA ALA A 129 8.21 3.99 -18.54
C ALA A 129 8.70 3.99 -17.07
N MET A 130 9.87 3.41 -16.80
CA MET A 130 10.47 3.44 -15.47
C MET A 130 10.79 4.87 -15.02
N GLN A 131 11.38 5.69 -15.89
CA GLN A 131 11.70 7.09 -15.56
C GLN A 131 10.42 7.92 -15.29
N ALA A 132 9.35 7.68 -16.05
CA ALA A 132 8.06 8.31 -15.80
C ALA A 132 7.50 7.90 -14.43
N TYR A 133 7.54 6.61 -14.09
CA TYR A 133 7.14 6.12 -12.77
C TYR A 133 7.97 6.72 -11.63
N GLU A 134 9.30 6.73 -11.75
CA GLU A 134 10.19 7.32 -10.76
C GLU A 134 9.95 8.82 -10.59
N ARG A 135 9.62 9.55 -11.66
CA ARG A 135 9.20 10.95 -11.56
C ARG A 135 7.92 11.08 -10.75
N ILE A 136 6.89 10.28 -11.04
CA ILE A 136 5.59 10.33 -10.34
C ILE A 136 5.76 10.19 -8.82
N ILE A 137 6.52 9.19 -8.36
CA ILE A 137 6.69 8.96 -6.91
C ILE A 137 7.54 10.04 -6.22
N ASN A 138 8.30 10.83 -6.98
CA ASN A 138 9.14 11.90 -6.47
C ASN A 138 8.53 13.31 -6.66
N LEU A 139 7.32 13.43 -7.21
CA LEU A 139 6.58 14.69 -7.25
C LEU A 139 6.37 15.22 -5.83
N SER A 140 6.50 16.54 -5.63
CA SER A 140 6.23 17.16 -4.33
C SER A 140 4.85 16.81 -3.82
N GLN A 141 3.82 16.91 -4.66
CA GLN A 141 2.43 16.69 -4.31
C GLN A 141 2.19 15.25 -3.81
N VAL A 142 2.81 14.26 -4.44
CA VAL A 142 2.70 12.85 -4.04
C VAL A 142 3.44 12.60 -2.72
N ARG A 143 4.60 13.22 -2.54
CA ARG A 143 5.37 13.16 -1.28
C ARG A 143 4.63 13.86 -0.14
N ASP A 144 4.08 15.04 -0.38
CA ASP A 144 3.34 15.83 0.61
C ASP A 144 2.11 15.06 1.11
N LEU A 145 1.36 14.39 0.21
CA LEU A 145 0.27 13.48 0.61
C LEU A 145 0.74 12.41 1.59
N LYS A 146 1.87 11.75 1.28
CA LYS A 146 2.46 10.74 2.14
C LYS A 146 2.91 11.31 3.48
N GLU A 147 3.55 12.47 3.49
CA GLU A 147 4.01 13.11 4.74
C GLU A 147 2.83 13.48 5.64
N VAL A 148 1.75 14.06 5.07
CA VAL A 148 0.52 14.35 5.81
C VAL A 148 -0.08 13.06 6.39
N PHE A 149 -0.16 11.99 5.60
CA PHE A 149 -0.66 10.70 6.07
C PHE A 149 0.18 10.12 7.22
N LEU A 150 1.51 10.22 7.14
CA LEU A 150 2.41 9.75 8.21
C LEU A 150 2.31 10.61 9.48
N ASP A 151 2.16 11.92 9.32
CA ASP A 151 1.95 12.85 10.42
C ASP A 151 0.63 12.59 11.12
N ASP A 152 -0.44 12.32 10.37
CA ASP A 152 -1.73 11.90 10.92
C ASP A 152 -1.60 10.61 11.74
N ILE A 153 -0.85 9.61 11.23
CA ILE A 153 -0.56 8.40 11.99
C ILE A 153 0.17 8.72 13.29
N ARG A 154 1.24 9.54 13.22
CA ARG A 154 2.06 9.89 14.39
C ARG A 154 1.24 10.59 15.47
N ASN A 155 0.37 11.51 15.07
CA ASN A 155 -0.40 12.35 15.99
C ASN A 155 -1.61 11.62 16.57
N ASN A 156 -2.27 10.75 15.79
CA ASN A 156 -3.53 10.12 16.21
C ASN A 156 -3.34 8.72 16.82
N ARG A 157 -2.25 8.00 16.52
CA ARG A 157 -2.01 6.64 17.05
C ARG A 157 -2.01 6.58 18.60
N PRO A 158 -1.44 7.55 19.35
CA PRO A 158 -1.52 7.55 20.81
C PRO A 158 -2.96 7.63 21.35
N LEU A 159 -3.91 8.12 20.56
CA LEU A 159 -5.31 8.29 20.96
C LEU A 159 -6.12 6.99 20.86
N LEU A 160 -5.66 6.00 20.08
CA LEU A 160 -6.39 4.75 19.81
C LEU A 160 -6.79 4.00 21.08
N LYS A 161 -5.90 3.95 22.08
CA LYS A 161 -6.21 3.35 23.38
C LYS A 161 -7.43 3.99 24.02
N SER A 162 -7.46 5.32 24.08
CA SER A 162 -8.57 6.05 24.69
C SER A 162 -9.84 5.96 23.86
N GLN A 163 -9.72 6.02 22.53
CA GLN A 163 -10.85 5.91 21.60
C GLN A 163 -11.52 4.53 21.68
N ARG A 164 -10.74 3.44 21.60
CA ARG A 164 -11.27 2.07 21.68
C ARG A 164 -11.95 1.79 23.02
N ILE A 165 -11.30 2.17 24.13
CA ILE A 165 -11.90 2.01 25.48
C ILE A 165 -13.24 2.73 25.57
N ALA A 166 -13.34 3.94 25.03
CA ALA A 166 -14.57 4.72 25.06
C ALA A 166 -15.66 4.14 24.14
N GLU A 167 -15.33 3.79 22.89
CA GLU A 167 -16.29 3.25 21.92
C GLU A 167 -16.92 1.94 22.41
N TYR A 168 -16.12 1.05 22.99
CA TYR A 168 -16.55 -0.29 23.40
C TYR A 168 -16.80 -0.44 24.90
N ASN A 169 -16.72 0.65 25.68
CA ASN A 169 -16.87 0.65 27.14
C ASN A 169 -16.01 -0.43 27.84
N ILE A 170 -14.74 -0.54 27.42
CA ILE A 170 -13.85 -1.61 27.87
C ILE A 170 -13.42 -1.35 29.31
N THR A 171 -13.70 -2.31 30.20
CA THR A 171 -13.33 -2.28 31.63
C THR A 171 -12.43 -3.46 32.03
N GLN A 172 -12.16 -4.36 31.10
CA GLN A 172 -11.41 -5.60 31.29
C GLN A 172 -10.41 -5.80 30.15
N CYS A 173 -9.29 -6.44 30.45
CA CYS A 173 -8.33 -6.91 29.45
C CYS A 173 -9.03 -7.85 28.46
N GLU A 174 -8.95 -7.55 27.16
CA GLU A 174 -9.66 -8.31 26.12
C GLU A 174 -9.09 -9.72 25.92
N PHE A 175 -7.88 -10.00 26.42
CA PHE A 175 -7.29 -11.35 26.43
C PHE A 175 -7.66 -12.12 27.70
N SER A 176 -7.30 -11.61 28.88
CA SER A 176 -7.40 -12.35 30.13
C SER A 176 -8.72 -12.18 30.88
N GLY A 177 -9.54 -11.19 30.51
CA GLY A 177 -10.76 -10.81 31.26
C GLY A 177 -10.50 -10.10 32.59
N ALA A 178 -9.23 -9.89 32.97
CA ALA A 178 -8.88 -9.20 34.19
C ALA A 178 -9.34 -7.73 34.15
N THR A 179 -10.02 -7.27 35.20
CA THR A 179 -10.40 -5.86 35.35
C THR A 179 -9.16 -4.99 35.54
N PHE A 180 -9.17 -3.79 34.96
CA PHE A 180 -8.17 -2.76 35.22
C PHE A 180 -8.83 -1.51 35.79
N THR A 181 -8.13 -0.80 36.68
CA THR A 181 -8.66 0.40 37.35
C THR A 181 -8.28 1.68 36.63
N GLY A 182 -7.18 1.66 35.87
CA GLY A 182 -6.69 2.81 35.11
C GLY A 182 -6.11 2.45 33.75
N LYS A 183 -6.18 3.41 32.81
CA LYS A 183 -5.57 3.32 31.47
C LYS A 183 -4.04 3.14 31.49
N SER A 184 -3.40 3.37 32.63
CA SER A 184 -1.98 3.16 32.85
C SER A 184 -1.60 1.68 32.99
N GLU A 185 -2.54 0.78 33.24
CA GLU A 185 -2.31 -0.66 33.41
C GLU A 185 -2.36 -1.44 32.09
N VAL A 186 -2.93 -0.83 31.06
CA VAL A 186 -3.23 -1.44 29.77
C VAL A 186 -2.54 -0.72 28.61
N GLU A 187 -2.37 -1.45 27.51
CA GLU A 187 -1.91 -0.95 26.23
C GLU A 187 -2.86 -1.33 25.09
N PHE A 188 -2.81 -0.53 24.03
CA PHE A 188 -3.42 -0.86 22.76
C PHE A 188 -2.41 -1.68 21.95
N ALA A 189 -2.69 -2.97 21.78
CA ALA A 189 -1.90 -3.86 20.94
C ALA A 189 -2.52 -3.94 19.55
N HIS A 190 -1.77 -3.56 18.51
CA HIS A 190 -2.20 -3.74 17.13
C HIS A 190 -2.33 -5.23 16.79
N ILE A 191 -3.44 -5.62 16.16
CA ILE A 191 -3.65 -7.00 15.68
C ILE A 191 -2.79 -7.27 14.46
N GLU A 192 -2.83 -6.37 13.48
CA GLU A 192 -1.91 -6.36 12.36
C GLU A 192 -0.94 -5.18 12.49
N SER A 193 0.34 -5.47 12.36
CA SER A 193 1.41 -4.47 12.47
C SER A 193 1.21 -3.29 11.51
N VAL A 194 1.46 -2.09 12.02
CA VAL A 194 1.52 -0.85 11.23
C VAL A 194 2.55 -0.94 10.10
N VAL A 195 3.61 -1.74 10.29
CA VAL A 195 4.67 -1.92 9.28
C VAL A 195 4.16 -2.66 8.05
N THR A 196 3.33 -3.69 8.25
CA THR A 196 2.81 -4.54 7.15
C THR A 196 1.47 -4.02 6.64
N GLN A 197 0.67 -3.38 7.49
CA GLN A 197 -0.66 -2.85 7.18
C GLN A 197 -0.79 -1.36 7.57
N PRO A 198 -0.02 -0.45 6.94
CA PRO A 198 -0.01 0.96 7.33
C PRO A 198 -1.37 1.65 7.16
N MET A 199 -2.23 1.19 6.24
CA MET A 199 -3.58 1.73 6.06
C MET A 199 -4.51 1.44 7.24
N ARG A 200 -4.19 0.44 8.06
CA ARG A 200 -4.95 0.10 9.28
C ARG A 200 -4.33 0.70 10.54
N ALA A 201 -3.36 1.60 10.41
CA ALA A 201 -2.60 2.11 11.55
C ALA A 201 -3.46 2.89 12.56
N LEU A 202 -4.50 3.57 12.08
CA LEU A 202 -5.44 4.36 12.87
C LEU A 202 -6.80 3.66 13.08
N ASP A 203 -6.93 2.41 12.66
CA ASP A 203 -8.13 1.62 12.86
C ASP A 203 -8.22 1.16 14.32
N ILE A 204 -9.19 1.67 15.08
CA ILE A 204 -9.43 1.24 16.47
C ILE A 204 -9.84 -0.23 16.56
N ASN A 205 -10.28 -0.84 15.46
CA ASN A 205 -10.62 -2.26 15.34
C ASN A 205 -9.43 -3.13 14.92
N ASN A 206 -8.34 -2.52 14.46
CA ASN A 206 -7.07 -3.20 14.24
C ASN A 206 -6.24 -3.24 15.54
N GLY A 207 -6.89 -3.44 16.69
CA GLY A 207 -6.20 -3.57 17.95
C GLY A 207 -7.10 -3.94 19.11
N VAL A 208 -6.46 -4.30 20.21
CA VAL A 208 -7.09 -4.76 21.45
C VAL A 208 -6.46 -4.08 22.66
N ILE A 209 -7.25 -3.93 23.73
CA ILE A 209 -6.83 -3.42 25.03
C ILE A 209 -6.41 -4.60 25.90
N ILE A 210 -5.10 -4.70 26.15
CA ILE A 210 -4.52 -5.79 26.95
C ILE A 210 -3.66 -5.23 28.08
N LEU A 211 -3.43 -6.03 29.12
CA LEU A 211 -2.53 -5.64 30.20
C LEU A 211 -1.09 -5.43 29.70
N LYS A 212 -0.36 -4.49 30.31
CA LYS A 212 1.03 -4.15 29.96
C LYS A 212 1.98 -5.35 29.99
N ASN A 213 1.81 -6.26 30.94
CA ASN A 213 2.64 -7.47 31.04
C ASN A 213 2.42 -8.40 29.85
N ILE A 214 1.16 -8.61 29.44
CA ILE A 214 0.80 -9.43 28.26
C ILE A 214 1.35 -8.76 26.98
N HIS A 215 1.20 -7.44 26.85
CA HIS A 215 1.77 -6.70 25.71
C HIS A 215 3.30 -6.86 25.62
N ARG A 216 3.99 -6.78 26.76
CA ARG A 216 5.44 -7.00 26.83
C ARG A 216 5.82 -8.41 26.42
N GLU A 217 5.04 -9.40 26.83
CA GLU A 217 5.27 -10.80 26.47
C GLU A 217 5.15 -11.03 24.96
N LEU A 218 4.08 -10.52 24.33
CA LEU A 218 3.92 -10.54 22.87
C LEU A 218 5.13 -9.92 22.15
N THR A 219 5.58 -8.75 22.64
CA THR A 219 6.72 -8.04 22.07
C THR A 219 8.00 -8.87 22.19
N ASN A 220 8.25 -9.47 23.35
CA ASN A 220 9.44 -10.30 23.59
C ASN A 220 9.45 -11.58 22.73
N GLN A 221 8.28 -12.10 22.39
CA GLN A 221 8.13 -13.27 21.51
C GLN A 221 8.11 -12.90 20.01
N GLY A 222 8.20 -11.60 19.67
CA GLY A 222 8.17 -11.14 18.29
C GLY A 222 6.81 -11.33 17.59
N ILE A 223 5.72 -11.35 18.36
CA ILE A 223 4.38 -11.58 17.84
C ILE A 223 3.79 -10.24 17.37
N HIS A 224 3.61 -10.10 16.06
CA HIS A 224 3.21 -8.84 15.41
C HIS A 224 2.13 -9.01 14.33
N ASP A 225 1.59 -10.21 14.18
CA ASP A 225 0.56 -10.54 13.21
C ASP A 225 -0.64 -11.22 13.87
N PHE A 226 -1.74 -11.28 13.10
CA PHE A 226 -3.00 -11.87 13.53
C PHE A 226 -2.82 -13.33 13.98
N GLY A 227 -2.11 -14.13 13.17
CA GLY A 227 -1.94 -15.57 13.42
C GLY A 227 -1.15 -15.86 14.69
N GLY A 228 -0.06 -15.12 14.92
CA GLY A 228 0.76 -15.22 16.12
C GLY A 228 -0.01 -14.81 17.37
N MET A 229 -0.77 -13.70 17.33
CA MET A 229 -1.60 -13.27 18.46
C MET A 229 -2.69 -14.28 18.80
N TYR A 230 -3.34 -14.85 17.79
CA TYR A 230 -4.38 -15.86 17.96
C TYR A 230 -3.83 -17.12 18.63
N ASN A 231 -2.68 -17.61 18.15
CA ASN A 231 -1.99 -18.77 18.74
C ASN A 231 -1.52 -18.49 20.17
N PHE A 232 -1.00 -17.29 20.44
CA PHE A 232 -0.63 -16.86 21.79
C PHE A 232 -1.82 -16.92 22.75
N CYS A 233 -2.99 -16.44 22.33
CA CYS A 233 -4.19 -16.51 23.14
C CYS A 233 -4.58 -17.96 23.44
N LYS A 234 -4.60 -18.83 22.42
CA LYS A 234 -4.91 -20.26 22.59
C LYS A 234 -3.97 -20.95 23.57
N ASN A 235 -2.67 -20.73 23.42
CA ASN A 235 -1.65 -21.39 24.24
C ASN A 235 -1.72 -20.98 25.72
N ASN A 236 -2.20 -19.78 26.01
CA ASN A 236 -2.29 -19.23 27.37
C ASN A 236 -3.71 -19.29 27.96
N GLY A 237 -4.68 -19.89 27.26
CA GLY A 237 -6.07 -19.94 27.71
C GLY A 237 -6.78 -18.59 27.73
N TYR A 238 -6.33 -17.63 26.91
CA TYR A 238 -6.94 -16.31 26.77
C TYR A 238 -8.09 -16.30 25.75
N SER A 239 -8.94 -15.29 25.85
CA SER A 239 -10.04 -15.04 24.93
C SER A 239 -9.53 -14.79 23.50
N THR A 240 -10.23 -15.39 22.53
CA THR A 240 -10.05 -15.14 21.10
C THR A 240 -11.19 -14.37 20.47
N ARG A 241 -12.13 -13.82 21.26
CA ARG A 241 -13.32 -13.11 20.74
C ARG A 241 -13.00 -11.88 19.88
N TRP A 242 -11.81 -11.32 20.06
CA TRP A 242 -11.34 -10.19 19.24
C TRP A 242 -11.05 -10.61 17.79
N ALA A 243 -10.99 -11.91 17.49
CA ALA A 243 -10.75 -12.49 16.18
C ALA A 243 -12.03 -12.87 15.42
N ASP A 244 -13.21 -12.68 16.05
CA ASP A 244 -14.54 -12.92 15.46
C ASP A 244 -15.08 -11.64 14.79
#